data_AF-D5WNU7-F1
#
_entry.id   AF-D5WNU7-F1
#
_cell.length_a   1.000
_cell.length_b   1.000
_cell.length_c   1.000
_cell.angle_alpha   90.00
_cell.angle_beta   90.00
_cell.angle_gamma   90.00
#
_symmetry.space_group_name_H-M   'P 1'
#
loop_
_entity.id
_entity.type
_entity.pdbx_description
1 polymer ?
#
loop_
_entity_poly.entity_id
_entity_poly.type
_entity_poly.pdbx_seq_one_letter_code
_entity_poly.pdbx_strand_id
1 'polypeptide(L)'
;MEIVDIVVEYPSGLSITDRATFIADLDQVCISERLAFVIQHLSQTEPPPKVSARGPDCSLQLEASVDGTFHVASKLADRLDKIGLWAELVDMVRSPTRDQRQQFGRFMHTLSAAAVIGAISFWHTTSSWSVSNILSEVNLVLAVVITFNIGMVSMNGE
;
A
#
# COMPACT_ATOMS: atom_id res chain seq x y z
N MET A 1 -18.59 12.65 17.62
CA MET A 1 -17.33 13.42 17.60
C MET A 1 -16.19 12.45 17.82
N GLU A 2 -15.24 12.38 16.90
CA GLU A 2 -14.12 11.45 16.97
C GLU A 2 -12.79 12.20 16.90
N ILE A 3 -11.77 11.70 17.60
CA ILE A 3 -10.42 12.28 17.55
C ILE A 3 -9.71 11.67 16.35
N VAL A 4 -9.24 12.51 15.44
CA VAL A 4 -8.51 12.13 14.23
C VAL A 4 -7.14 12.80 14.23
N ASP A 5 -6.13 12.13 13.69
CA ASP A 5 -4.82 12.73 13.47
C ASP A 5 -4.86 13.53 12.16
N ILE A 6 -4.49 14.81 12.20
CA ILE A 6 -4.39 15.66 11.02
C ILE A 6 -2.92 15.82 10.62
N VAL A 7 -2.62 15.60 9.35
CA VAL A 7 -1.31 15.76 8.75
C VAL A 7 -1.41 16.83 7.66
N VAL A 8 -0.66 17.91 7.85
CA VAL A 8 -0.56 19.05 6.94
C VAL A 8 0.81 19.00 6.27
N GLU A 9 0.85 18.76 4.97
CA GLU A 9 2.08 18.70 4.18
C GLU A 9 2.18 19.92 3.26
N TYR A 10 3.27 20.67 3.38
CA TYR A 10 3.58 21.79 2.50
C TYR A 10 4.53 21.37 1.38
N PRO A 11 4.42 21.97 0.18
CA PRO A 11 5.36 21.73 -0.92
C PRO A 11 6.82 22.06 -0.62
N SER A 12 7.07 22.86 0.43
CA SER A 12 8.42 23.16 0.95
C SER A 12 9.09 21.96 1.63
N GLY A 13 8.35 20.86 1.86
CA GLY A 13 8.80 19.69 2.61
C GLY A 13 8.50 19.77 4.10
N LEU A 14 7.81 20.82 4.57
CA LEU A 14 7.34 20.95 5.94
C LEU A 14 6.10 20.07 6.16
N SER A 15 6.16 19.18 7.15
CA SER A 15 5.01 18.37 7.57
C SER A 15 4.65 18.66 9.04
N ILE A 16 3.40 19.03 9.31
CA ILE A 16 2.89 19.29 10.65
C ILE A 16 1.80 18.26 10.96
N THR A 17 1.97 17.54 12.08
CA THR A 17 0.98 16.56 12.55
C THR A 17 0.42 17.01 13.90
N ASP A 18 -0.91 17.04 14.04
CA ASP A 18 -1.61 17.36 15.29
C ASP A 18 -2.88 16.50 15.43
N ARG A 19 -3.59 16.64 16.55
CA ARG A 19 -4.91 16.04 16.76
C ARG A 19 -6.02 17.02 16.43
N ALA A 20 -7.05 16.54 15.75
CA ALA A 20 -8.25 17.28 15.41
C ALA A 20 -9.50 16.49 15.83
N THR A 21 -10.63 17.18 15.94
CA THR A 21 -11.92 16.58 16.26
C THR A 21 -12.78 16.56 15.00
N PHE A 22 -13.14 15.37 14.53
CA PHE A 22 -14.10 15.21 13.45
C PHE A 22 -15.53 15.23 13.99
N ILE A 23 -16.35 16.12 13.44
CA ILE A 23 -17.79 16.22 13.73
C ILE A 23 -18.55 15.64 12.54
N ALA A 24 -18.92 14.37 12.64
CA ALA A 24 -19.64 13.64 11.60
C ALA A 24 -20.96 14.31 11.17
N ASP A 25 -21.67 14.94 12.11
CA ASP A 25 -22.95 15.62 11.84
C ASP A 25 -22.81 16.86 10.93
N LEU A 26 -21.61 17.45 10.86
CA LEU A 26 -21.34 18.69 10.13
C LEU A 26 -20.35 18.50 8.97
N ASP A 27 -19.83 17.29 8.78
CA ASP A 27 -18.77 16.96 7.83
C ASP A 27 -17.57 17.94 7.94
N GLN A 28 -17.22 18.27 9.19
CA GLN A 28 -16.21 19.27 9.52
C GLN A 28 -15.14 18.71 10.45
N VAL A 29 -13.90 19.10 10.19
CA VAL A 29 -12.75 18.79 11.03
C VAL A 29 -12.36 20.04 11.81
N CYS A 30 -12.60 20.03 13.10
CA CYS A 30 -12.19 21.09 14.02
C CYS A 30 -10.74 20.87 14.45
N ILE A 31 -9.85 21.74 14.01
CA ILE A 31 -8.43 21.72 14.38
C ILE A 31 -8.18 22.50 15.68
N SER A 32 -7.02 22.28 16.28
CA SER A 32 -6.58 23.08 17.43
C SER A 32 -6.33 24.54 17.03
N GLU A 33 -6.62 25.50 17.92
CA GLU A 33 -6.35 26.93 17.66
C GLU A 33 -4.87 27.21 17.36
N ARG A 34 -3.98 26.39 17.96
CA ARG A 34 -2.53 26.48 17.74
C ARG A 34 -2.18 26.08 16.31
N LEU A 35 -2.76 24.99 15.80
CA LEU A 35 -2.55 24.55 14.42
C LEU A 35 -3.16 25.56 13.43
N ALA A 36 -4.34 26.12 13.75
CA ALA A 36 -4.99 27.12 12.92
C ALA A 36 -4.11 28.37 12.77
N PHE A 37 -3.52 28.85 13.86
CA PHE A 37 -2.59 29.98 13.85
C PHE A 37 -1.35 29.71 12.99
N VAL A 38 -0.76 28.51 13.10
CA VAL A 38 0.43 28.14 12.33
C VAL A 38 0.12 28.05 10.83
N ILE A 39 -1.00 27.42 10.45
CA ILE A 39 -1.43 27.34 9.05
C ILE A 39 -1.72 28.73 8.49
N GLN A 40 -2.41 29.58 9.25
CA GLN A 40 -2.71 30.95 8.83
C GLN A 40 -1.43 31.75 8.59
N HIS A 41 -0.43 31.63 9.46
CA HIS A 41 0.85 32.31 9.27
C HIS A 41 1.61 31.77 8.06
N LEU A 42 1.66 30.45 7.88
CA LEU A 42 2.32 29.81 6.75
C LEU A 42 1.61 30.09 5.42
N SER A 43 0.29 30.29 5.42
CA SER A 43 -0.45 30.67 4.20
C SER A 43 0.00 32.01 3.60
N GLN A 44 0.68 32.86 4.38
CA GLN A 44 1.23 34.14 3.90
C GLN A 44 2.55 33.96 3.14
N THR A 45 3.28 32.87 3.40
CA THR A 45 4.64 32.64 2.89
C THR A 45 4.75 31.42 1.98
N GLU A 46 3.83 30.47 2.11
CA GLU A 46 3.89 29.16 1.45
C GLU A 46 2.66 28.91 0.56
N PRO A 47 2.84 28.12 -0.52
CA PRO A 47 1.74 27.63 -1.34
C PRO A 47 0.77 26.74 -0.54
N PRO A 48 -0.49 26.59 -1.00
CA PRO A 48 -1.53 25.91 -0.25
C PRO A 48 -1.12 24.49 0.16
N PRO A 49 -1.24 24.14 1.46
CA PRO A 49 -0.84 22.83 1.96
C PRO A 49 -1.80 21.73 1.50
N LYS A 50 -1.27 20.52 1.40
CA LYS A 50 -2.07 19.30 1.24
C LYS A 50 -2.44 18.81 2.63
N VAL A 51 -3.73 18.82 2.95
CA VAL A 51 -4.22 18.45 4.28
C VAL A 51 -4.87 17.08 4.20
N SER A 52 -4.46 16.18 5.09
CA SER A 52 -5.06 14.85 5.22
C SER A 52 -5.41 14.59 6.68
N ALA A 53 -6.59 14.05 6.94
CA ALA A 53 -6.98 13.53 8.24
C ALA A 53 -6.95 12.00 8.20
N ARG A 54 -6.35 11.39 9.21
CA ARG A 54 -6.27 9.95 9.42
C ARG A 54 -6.96 9.63 10.75
N GLY A 55 -8.14 9.02 10.66
CA GLY A 55 -8.81 8.35 11.76
C GLY A 55 -8.62 6.82 11.69
N PRO A 56 -9.05 6.08 12.72
CA PRO A 56 -9.01 4.61 12.74
C PRO A 56 -9.75 3.96 11.56
N ASP A 57 -10.81 4.61 11.04
CA ASP A 57 -11.63 4.09 9.94
C ASP A 57 -11.71 5.01 8.70
N CYS A 58 -10.98 6.13 8.67
CA CYS A 58 -11.09 7.14 7.60
C CYS A 58 -9.76 7.83 7.27
N SER A 59 -9.32 7.77 6.01
CA SER A 59 -8.31 8.69 5.46
C SER A 59 -8.98 9.71 4.56
N LEU A 60 -9.17 10.94 5.02
CA LEU A 60 -9.88 12.00 4.31
C LEU A 60 -8.88 13.04 3.83
N GLN A 61 -8.85 13.32 2.53
CA GLN A 61 -8.16 14.51 2.02
C GLN A 61 -9.07 15.72 2.23
N LEU A 62 -8.58 16.72 2.95
CA LEU A 62 -9.30 17.94 3.27
C LEU A 62 -8.83 19.05 2.33
N GLU A 63 -9.77 19.80 1.77
CA GLU A 63 -9.43 21.04 1.07
C GLU A 63 -9.22 22.14 2.10
N ALA A 64 -8.07 22.80 2.03
CA ALA A 64 -7.76 23.92 2.90
C ALA A 64 -8.61 25.13 2.51
N SER A 65 -9.62 25.46 3.34
CA SER A 65 -10.30 26.75 3.22
C SER A 65 -9.52 27.81 3.99
N VAL A 66 -9.45 29.01 3.41
CA VAL A 66 -8.65 30.16 3.87
C VAL A 66 -9.15 30.72 5.22
N ASP A 67 -10.34 30.31 5.66
CA ASP A 67 -11.00 30.79 6.89
C ASP A 67 -10.67 29.96 8.15
N GLY A 68 -9.67 29.07 8.09
CA GLY A 68 -9.30 28.22 9.24
C GLY A 68 -10.32 27.12 9.57
N THR A 69 -11.32 26.93 8.72
CA THR A 69 -12.33 25.88 8.81
C THR A 69 -12.12 24.90 7.66
N PHE A 70 -11.75 23.66 7.96
CA PHE A 70 -11.52 22.65 6.93
C PHE A 70 -12.84 21.92 6.66
N HIS A 71 -13.40 22.16 5.48
CA HIS A 71 -14.53 21.39 4.99
C HIS A 71 -13.99 20.12 4.34
N VAL A 72 -14.60 18.99 4.67
CA VAL A 72 -14.36 17.75 3.94
C VAL A 72 -14.76 18.02 2.50
N ALA A 73 -13.82 17.81 1.57
CA ALA A 73 -14.14 17.84 0.14
C ALA A 73 -15.05 16.63 -0.13
N SER A 74 -16.35 16.85 0.04
CA SER A 74 -17.46 15.91 -0.07
C SER A 74 -17.68 15.45 -1.51
N LYS A 75 -16.63 14.89 -2.12
CA LYS A 75 -16.67 14.22 -3.43
C LYS A 75 -15.76 13.01 -3.57
N LEU A 76 -15.08 12.57 -2.49
CA LEU A 76 -14.41 11.27 -2.45
C LEU A 76 -15.11 10.24 -1.53
N ALA A 77 -15.82 10.70 -0.49
CA ALA A 77 -16.55 9.82 0.43
C ALA A 77 -17.60 8.96 -0.31
N ASP A 78 -18.29 9.54 -1.30
CA ASP A 78 -19.31 8.83 -2.08
C ASP A 78 -18.73 7.86 -3.14
N ARG A 79 -17.39 7.86 -3.34
CA ARG A 79 -16.69 6.90 -4.22
C ARG A 79 -16.05 5.74 -3.48
N LEU A 80 -15.74 5.89 -2.19
CA LEU A 80 -15.16 4.81 -1.38
C LEU A 80 -16.22 3.84 -0.86
N ASP A 81 -17.48 4.27 -0.70
CA ASP A 81 -18.57 3.41 -0.20
C ASP A 81 -19.02 2.30 -1.18
N LYS A 82 -18.45 2.25 -2.40
CA LYS A 82 -18.77 1.22 -3.42
C LYS A 82 -17.56 0.50 -4.00
N ILE A 83 -16.36 0.70 -3.46
CA ILE A 83 -15.19 -0.09 -3.85
C ILE A 83 -15.10 -1.20 -2.82
N GLY A 84 -15.94 -2.22 -3.00
CA GLY A 84 -15.99 -3.37 -2.10
C GLY A 84 -14.59 -3.94 -1.89
N LEU A 85 -14.34 -4.48 -0.69
CA LEU A 85 -13.06 -5.05 -0.22
C LEU A 85 -12.25 -5.80 -1.29
N TRP A 86 -12.91 -6.42 -2.26
CA TRP A 86 -12.32 -7.04 -3.45
C TRP A 86 -11.51 -6.10 -4.33
N ALA A 87 -11.98 -4.89 -4.61
CA ALA A 87 -11.28 -3.93 -5.44
C ALA A 87 -10.08 -3.31 -4.70
N GLU A 88 -10.18 -3.12 -3.38
CA GLU A 88 -9.03 -2.76 -2.52
C GLU A 88 -7.99 -3.88 -2.45
N LEU A 89 -8.43 -5.14 -2.35
CA LEU A 89 -7.55 -6.32 -2.43
C LEU A 89 -6.86 -6.41 -3.80
N VAL A 90 -7.59 -6.14 -4.88
CA VAL A 90 -7.04 -6.14 -6.25
C VAL A 90 -6.02 -5.02 -6.41
N ASP A 91 -6.26 -3.84 -5.85
CA ASP A 91 -5.30 -2.73 -5.91
C ASP A 91 -4.05 -2.99 -5.06
N MET A 92 -4.22 -3.61 -3.88
CA MET A 92 -3.11 -4.05 -3.03
C MET A 92 -2.26 -5.13 -3.71
N VAL A 93 -2.88 -6.05 -4.46
CA VAL A 93 -2.17 -7.06 -5.27
C VAL A 93 -1.47 -6.43 -6.48
N ARG A 94 -2.05 -5.38 -7.07
CA ARG A 94 -1.46 -4.67 -8.22
C ARG A 94 -0.29 -3.77 -7.83
N SER A 95 -0.25 -3.30 -6.59
CA SER A 95 0.72 -2.31 -6.12
C SER A 95 1.45 -2.77 -4.86
N PRO A 96 2.12 -3.95 -4.88
CA PRO A 96 2.74 -4.51 -3.68
C PRO A 96 3.83 -3.58 -3.14
N THR A 97 3.85 -3.38 -1.82
CA THR A 97 4.87 -2.56 -1.16
C THR A 97 6.26 -3.17 -1.35
N ARG A 98 7.32 -2.36 -1.19
CA ARG A 98 8.71 -2.82 -1.32
C ARG A 98 9.01 -4.04 -0.44
N ASP A 99 8.53 -4.03 0.81
CA ASP A 99 8.73 -5.12 1.75
C ASP A 99 7.97 -6.38 1.34
N GLN A 100 6.73 -6.24 0.85
CA GLN A 100 5.94 -7.36 0.32
C GLN A 100 6.61 -7.99 -0.90
N ARG A 101 7.13 -7.17 -1.82
CA ARG A 101 7.89 -7.64 -2.99
C ARG A 101 9.16 -8.40 -2.58
N GLN A 102 9.85 -7.94 -1.54
CA GLN A 102 11.05 -8.59 -1.05
C GLN A 102 10.74 -9.93 -0.36
N GLN A 103 9.65 -9.99 0.42
CA GLN A 103 9.19 -11.25 1.02
C GLN A 103 8.73 -12.24 -0.04
N PHE A 104 7.97 -11.79 -1.04
CA PHE A 104 7.56 -12.62 -2.17
C PHE A 104 8.78 -13.15 -2.94
N GLY A 105 9.79 -12.32 -3.17
CA GLY A 105 11.03 -12.75 -3.81
C GLY A 105 11.75 -13.86 -3.05
N ARG A 106 11.87 -13.74 -1.72
CA ARG A 106 12.44 -14.79 -0.86
C ARG A 106 11.61 -16.07 -0.93
N PHE A 107 10.29 -15.95 -0.88
CA PHE A 107 9.38 -17.09 -1.03
C PHE A 107 9.59 -17.80 -2.38
N MET A 108 9.67 -17.06 -3.49
CA MET A 108 9.92 -17.63 -4.81
C MET A 108 11.27 -18.35 -4.90
N HIS A 109 12.32 -17.83 -4.26
CA HIS A 109 13.59 -18.55 -4.14
C HIS A 109 13.49 -19.83 -3.31
N THR A 110 12.71 -19.84 -2.23
CA THR A 110 12.46 -21.09 -1.47
C THR A 110 11.68 -22.11 -2.28
N LEU A 111 10.72 -21.68 -3.10
CA LEU A 111 9.98 -22.56 -4.01
C LEU A 111 10.91 -23.14 -5.09
N SER A 112 11.82 -22.32 -5.61
CA SER A 112 12.86 -22.77 -6.54
C SER A 112 13.76 -23.84 -5.93
N ALA A 113 14.24 -23.63 -4.70
CA ALA A 113 15.02 -24.61 -3.97
C ALA A 113 14.23 -25.92 -3.72
N ALA A 114 12.96 -25.81 -3.34
CA ALA A 114 12.08 -26.97 -3.18
C ALA A 114 11.88 -27.74 -4.49
N ALA A 115 11.73 -27.03 -5.62
CA ALA A 115 11.62 -27.65 -6.94
C ALA A 115 12.91 -28.37 -7.36
N VAL A 116 14.09 -27.83 -7.03
CA VAL A 116 15.38 -28.52 -7.24
C VAL A 116 15.45 -29.82 -6.44
N ILE A 117 15.09 -29.78 -5.16
CA ILE A 117 15.04 -30.97 -4.30
C ILE A 117 14.04 -31.98 -4.87
N GLY A 118 12.88 -31.50 -5.34
CA GLY A 118 11.87 -32.31 -6.00
C GLY A 118 12.40 -33.01 -7.25
N ALA A 119 13.07 -32.31 -8.15
CA ALA A 119 13.68 -32.87 -9.36
C ALA A 119 14.70 -33.96 -9.03
N ILE A 120 15.64 -33.67 -8.11
CA ILE A 120 16.66 -34.64 -7.69
C ILE A 120 16.01 -35.89 -7.08
N SER A 121 14.98 -35.70 -6.24
CA SER A 121 14.27 -36.80 -5.59
C SER A 121 13.48 -37.62 -6.61
N PHE A 122 12.82 -36.98 -7.56
CA PHE A 122 12.05 -37.64 -8.61
C PHE A 122 12.96 -38.45 -9.54
N TRP A 123 14.09 -37.87 -9.94
CA TRP A 123 15.13 -38.55 -10.71
C TRP A 123 15.64 -39.82 -10.01
N HIS A 124 15.96 -39.72 -8.72
CA HIS A 124 16.50 -40.85 -7.94
C HIS A 124 15.50 -41.96 -7.66
N THR A 125 14.20 -41.64 -7.59
CA THR A 125 13.15 -42.61 -7.27
C THR A 125 12.54 -43.26 -8.52
N THR A 126 12.82 -42.71 -9.71
CA THR A 126 12.27 -43.21 -10.97
C THR A 126 13.14 -44.31 -11.57
N SER A 127 12.70 -45.57 -11.43
CA SER A 127 13.38 -46.73 -12.03
C SER A 127 13.00 -47.00 -13.48
N SER A 128 11.84 -46.52 -13.94
CA SER A 128 11.37 -46.67 -15.32
C SER A 128 10.95 -45.32 -15.92
N TRP A 129 11.57 -44.98 -17.06
CA TRP A 129 11.32 -43.71 -17.72
C TRP A 129 10.22 -43.85 -18.77
N SER A 130 9.01 -43.44 -18.39
CA SER A 130 7.91 -43.22 -19.33
C SER A 130 7.91 -41.79 -19.84
N VAL A 131 7.23 -41.52 -20.97
CA VAL A 131 7.05 -40.15 -21.49
C VAL A 131 6.42 -39.23 -20.45
N SER A 132 5.49 -39.75 -19.64
CA SER A 132 4.87 -38.96 -18.55
C SER A 132 5.89 -38.56 -17.48
N ASN A 133 6.82 -39.45 -17.12
CA ASN A 133 7.84 -39.16 -16.11
C ASN A 133 8.85 -38.13 -16.63
N ILE A 134 9.20 -38.20 -17.92
CA ILE A 134 10.05 -37.21 -18.58
C ILE A 134 9.37 -35.82 -18.53
N LEU A 135 8.08 -35.73 -18.83
CA LEU A 135 7.34 -34.47 -18.75
C LEU A 135 7.26 -33.91 -17.32
N SER A 136 7.05 -34.76 -16.32
CA SER A 136 7.06 -34.34 -14.91
C SER A 136 8.41 -33.78 -14.49
N GLU A 137 9.52 -34.42 -14.88
CA GLU A 137 10.87 -33.95 -14.59
C GLU A 137 11.16 -32.61 -15.28
N VAL A 138 10.79 -32.48 -16.56
CA VAL A 138 10.91 -31.21 -17.29
C VAL A 138 10.09 -30.09 -16.62
N ASN A 139 8.89 -30.39 -16.13
CA ASN A 139 8.08 -29.42 -15.40
C ASN A 139 8.74 -28.96 -14.09
N LEU A 140 9.40 -29.85 -13.36
CA LEU A 140 10.16 -29.48 -12.16
C LEU A 140 11.33 -28.55 -12.51
N VAL A 141 12.09 -28.87 -13.56
CA VAL A 141 13.19 -28.01 -14.03
C VAL A 141 12.68 -26.64 -14.49
N LEU A 142 11.56 -26.60 -15.24
CA LEU A 142 10.93 -25.34 -15.62
C LEU A 142 10.45 -24.54 -14.40
N ALA A 143 9.86 -25.20 -13.41
CA ALA A 143 9.45 -24.54 -12.17
C ALA A 143 10.65 -23.91 -11.44
N VAL A 144 11.82 -24.58 -11.40
CA VAL A 144 13.06 -24.00 -10.84
C VAL A 144 13.41 -22.69 -11.54
N VAL A 145 13.49 -22.70 -12.87
CA VAL A 145 13.92 -21.54 -13.67
C VAL A 145 12.93 -20.39 -13.55
N ILE A 146 11.63 -20.66 -13.69
CA ILE A 146 10.57 -19.65 -13.63
C ILE A 146 10.55 -19.00 -12.26
N THR A 147 10.54 -19.81 -11.20
CA THR A 147 10.43 -19.29 -9.83
C THR A 147 11.67 -18.51 -9.42
N PHE A 148 12.86 -18.95 -9.83
CA PHE A 148 14.10 -18.23 -9.59
C PHE A 148 14.11 -16.86 -10.27
N ASN A 149 13.71 -16.80 -11.55
CA ASN A 149 13.65 -15.53 -12.29
C ASN A 149 12.60 -14.57 -11.74
N ILE A 150 11.40 -15.08 -11.41
CA ILE A 150 10.35 -14.24 -10.78
C ILE A 150 10.84 -13.72 -9.42
N GLY A 151 11.54 -14.54 -8.62
CA GLY A 151 12.13 -14.12 -7.36
C GLY A 151 13.12 -12.96 -7.54
N MET A 152 14.03 -13.10 -8.51
CA MET A 152 15.01 -12.07 -8.89
C MET A 152 14.33 -10.76 -9.32
N VAL A 153 13.34 -10.83 -10.22
CA VAL A 153 12.61 -9.66 -10.71
C VAL A 153 11.80 -9.00 -9.59
N SER A 154 11.20 -9.78 -8.69
CA SER A 154 10.45 -9.25 -7.57
C SER A 154 11.32 -8.43 -6.62
N MET A 155 12.56 -8.85 -6.38
CA MET A 155 13.51 -8.17 -5.50
C MET A 155 14.19 -6.95 -6.14
N ASN A 156 14.20 -6.83 -7.48
CA ASN A 156 14.71 -5.67 -8.20
C ASN A 156 13.61 -4.58 -8.26
N GLY A 157 13.55 -3.73 -7.24
CA GLY A 157 12.66 -2.58 -7.20
C GLY A 157 13.29 -1.42 -6.46
N GLU A 158 13.85 -0.49 -7.23
CA GLU A 158 13.80 0.95 -6.89
C GLU A 158 12.53 1.54 -7.50
#